data_AF-A0A2J6S5I8-F1
#
_entry.id   AF-A0A2J6S5I8-F1
#
_cell.length_a   1.000
_cell.length_b   1.000
_cell.length_c   1.000
_cell.angle_alpha   90.00
_cell.angle_beta   90.00
_cell.angle_gamma   90.00
#
_symmetry.space_group_name_H-M   'P 1'
#
loop_
_entity.id
_entity.type
_entity.pdbx_description
1 polymer ?
#
loop_
_entity_poly.entity_id
_entity_poly.type
_entity_poly.pdbx_seq_one_letter_code
_entity_poly.pdbx_strand_id
1 'polypeptide(L)'
;CYFSAGTAEDWRADFGCFNHVLGAQDLGCDLGGPWPNEFWLNTSSIEVRKIMQTRIQRAQDRGCSAIDPDNIDGYGNQNGIGATEADSIDYIKFLSAEARSRGMGIALKNSLEIVTEVIGEVDFAVNEQCIQYDECDSYLPFWNLSSPLPVFNI
;
A
#
# COMPACT_ATOMS: atom_id res chain seq x y z
N CYS A 1 -2.94 9.86 -5.75
CA CYS A 1 -1.92 9.52 -6.75
C CYS A 1 -1.50 8.08 -6.51
N TYR A 2 -1.89 7.20 -7.42
CA TYR A 2 -1.63 5.77 -7.33
C TYR A 2 -0.14 5.44 -7.52
N PHE A 3 0.34 4.47 -6.75
CA PHE A 3 1.53 3.66 -7.05
C PHE A 3 1.46 2.37 -6.24
N SER A 4 2.06 1.28 -6.74
CA SER A 4 2.21 0.09 -5.91
C SER A 4 3.28 0.32 -4.83
N ALA A 5 2.91 0.08 -3.57
CA ALA A 5 3.79 0.21 -2.42
C ALA A 5 4.27 -1.15 -1.88
N GLY A 6 3.51 -2.23 -2.10
CA GLY A 6 3.89 -3.57 -1.68
C GLY A 6 4.37 -4.48 -2.80
N THR A 7 4.47 -4.00 -4.04
CA THR A 7 5.08 -4.76 -5.14
C THR A 7 6.07 -3.95 -5.96
N ALA A 8 7.01 -4.67 -6.58
CA ALA A 8 7.94 -4.17 -7.57
C ALA A 8 7.42 -4.49 -8.97
N GLU A 9 7.18 -3.44 -9.75
CA GLU A 9 6.67 -3.50 -11.12
C GLU A 9 7.82 -3.24 -12.10
N ASP A 10 8.22 -4.25 -12.88
CA ASP A 10 9.45 -4.18 -13.71
C ASP A 10 9.42 -3.13 -14.83
N TRP A 11 8.23 -2.71 -15.23
CA TRP A 11 7.98 -1.70 -16.26
C TRP A 11 8.03 -0.26 -15.73
N ARG A 12 8.19 -0.05 -14.42
CA ARG A 12 8.29 1.31 -13.87
C ARG A 12 9.64 1.92 -14.22
N ALA A 13 9.62 3.21 -14.57
CA ALA A 13 10.82 3.95 -14.95
C ALA A 13 11.92 3.97 -13.86
N ASP A 14 11.55 3.74 -12.59
CA ASP A 14 12.47 3.66 -11.46
C ASP A 14 12.90 2.23 -11.09
N PHE A 15 12.36 1.20 -11.73
CA PHE A 15 12.67 -0.20 -11.42
C PHE A 15 14.16 -0.52 -11.59
N GLY A 16 14.80 -0.02 -12.64
CA GLY A 16 16.24 -0.21 -12.85
C GLY A 16 17.12 0.35 -11.73
N CYS A 17 16.67 1.43 -11.07
CA CYS A 17 17.36 1.98 -9.90
C CYS A 17 17.14 1.11 -8.65
N PHE A 18 15.96 0.49 -8.52
CA PHE A 18 15.57 -0.32 -7.37
C PHE A 18 16.20 -1.70 -7.42
N ASN A 19 16.16 -2.36 -8.57
CA ASN A 19 16.72 -3.68 -8.77
C ASN A 19 18.22 -3.76 -8.46
N HIS A 20 18.94 -2.62 -8.50
CA HIS A 20 20.35 -2.57 -8.13
C HIS A 20 20.59 -2.55 -6.60
N VAL A 21 19.62 -2.05 -5.83
CA VAL A 21 19.74 -1.89 -4.37
C VAL A 21 18.93 -2.93 -3.58
N LEU A 22 17.93 -3.54 -4.20
CA LEU A 22 17.16 -4.64 -3.61
C LEU A 22 17.98 -5.93 -3.62
N GLY A 23 18.00 -6.62 -2.47
CA GLY A 23 18.52 -7.98 -2.35
C GLY A 23 17.43 -9.04 -2.51
N ALA A 24 17.83 -10.30 -2.54
CA ALA A 24 16.91 -11.42 -2.63
C ALA A 24 15.90 -11.48 -1.47
N GLN A 25 16.25 -10.91 -0.31
CA GLN A 25 15.36 -10.81 0.85
C GLN A 25 14.28 -9.73 0.73
N ASP A 26 14.40 -8.84 -0.26
CA ASP A 26 13.45 -7.74 -0.46
C ASP A 26 12.36 -8.07 -1.48
N LEU A 27 12.55 -9.15 -2.25
CA LEU A 27 11.67 -9.60 -3.32
C LEU A 27 11.06 -10.96 -2.99
N GLY A 28 9.75 -11.04 -3.12
CA GLY A 28 8.97 -12.25 -2.92
C GLY A 28 8.54 -12.90 -4.22
N CYS A 29 7.47 -13.68 -4.12
CA CYS A 29 6.84 -14.33 -5.25
C CYS A 29 6.29 -13.30 -6.25
N ASP A 30 6.27 -13.70 -7.53
CA ASP A 30 5.51 -13.03 -8.57
C ASP A 30 4.01 -13.13 -8.26
N LEU A 31 3.26 -12.05 -8.47
CA LEU A 31 1.81 -11.99 -8.27
C LEU A 31 1.08 -12.94 -9.24
N GLY A 32 1.66 -13.17 -10.41
CA GLY A 32 1.14 -14.08 -11.42
C GLY A 32 -0.14 -13.59 -12.09
N GLY A 33 -0.71 -14.48 -12.90
CA GLY A 33 -1.98 -14.24 -13.57
C GLY A 33 -1.96 -12.99 -14.46
N PRO A 34 -2.83 -12.00 -14.23
CA PRO A 34 -2.90 -10.79 -15.04
C PRO A 34 -1.77 -9.78 -14.76
N TRP A 35 -0.91 -10.03 -13.75
CA TRP A 35 0.17 -9.14 -13.31
C TRP A 35 1.56 -9.80 -13.50
N PRO A 36 1.98 -10.08 -14.75
CA PRO A 36 3.28 -10.70 -14.98
C PRO A 36 4.43 -9.76 -14.65
N ASN A 37 5.49 -10.28 -14.01
CA ASN A 37 6.69 -9.55 -13.60
C ASN A 37 6.41 -8.46 -12.55
N GLU A 38 5.46 -8.74 -11.66
CA GLU A 38 5.14 -7.93 -10.50
C GLU A 38 5.42 -8.75 -9.25
N PHE A 39 6.33 -8.30 -8.38
CA PHE A 39 6.85 -9.11 -7.28
C PHE A 39 6.50 -8.50 -5.93
N TRP A 40 6.07 -9.31 -4.97
CA TRP A 40 5.87 -8.84 -3.59
C TRP A 40 7.15 -8.24 -3.00
N LEU A 41 7.01 -7.16 -2.22
CA LEU A 41 8.11 -6.46 -1.55
C LEU A 41 8.10 -6.75 -0.06
N ASN A 42 9.30 -6.93 0.51
CA ASN A 42 9.48 -6.92 1.96
C ASN A 42 9.30 -5.49 2.50
N THR A 43 8.12 -5.21 3.03
CA THR A 43 7.72 -3.88 3.53
C THR A 43 8.50 -3.43 4.77
N SER A 44 9.16 -4.36 5.46
CA SER A 44 10.07 -4.08 6.59
C SER A 44 11.49 -3.73 6.15
N SER A 45 11.80 -3.83 4.84
CA SER A 45 13.12 -3.48 4.30
C SER A 45 13.36 -1.98 4.28
N ILE A 46 14.54 -1.57 4.76
CA ILE A 46 15.01 -0.18 4.72
C ILE A 46 15.11 0.32 3.29
N GLU A 47 15.57 -0.51 2.35
CA GLU A 47 15.73 -0.10 0.95
C GLU A 47 14.37 0.07 0.27
N VAL A 48 13.41 -0.83 0.52
CA VAL A 48 12.02 -0.66 0.07
C VAL A 48 11.39 0.62 0.61
N ARG A 49 11.61 0.94 1.89
CA ARG A 49 11.10 2.19 2.50
C ARG A 49 11.70 3.45 1.88
N LYS A 50 13.01 3.47 1.60
CA LYS A 50 13.66 4.59 0.87
C LYS A 50 13.11 4.78 -0.53
N ILE A 51 12.80 3.67 -1.20
CA ILE A 51 12.16 3.68 -2.52
C ILE A 51 10.78 4.36 -2.42
N MET A 52 9.96 3.97 -1.44
CA MET A 52 8.64 4.59 -1.27
C MET A 52 8.73 6.05 -0.84
N GLN A 53 9.67 6.44 0.01
CA GLN A 53 9.95 7.86 0.30
C GLN A 53 10.19 8.66 -0.99
N THR A 54 10.96 8.10 -1.93
CA THR A 54 11.23 8.74 -3.21
C THR A 54 9.97 8.85 -4.07
N ARG A 55 9.12 7.82 -4.10
CA ARG A 55 7.84 7.83 -4.81
C ARG A 55 6.85 8.84 -4.20
N ILE A 56 6.78 8.92 -2.87
CA ILE A 56 5.95 9.87 -2.14
C ILE A 56 6.45 11.31 -2.37
N GLN A 57 7.77 11.54 -2.32
CA GLN A 57 8.35 12.85 -2.68
C GLN A 57 7.94 13.26 -4.10
N ARG A 58 8.05 12.34 -5.06
CA ARG A 58 7.64 12.59 -6.44
C ARG A 58 6.14 12.89 -6.57
N ALA A 59 5.29 12.30 -5.74
CA ALA A 59 3.87 12.64 -5.68
C ALA A 59 3.67 14.08 -5.18
N GLN A 60 4.39 14.49 -4.13
CA GLN A 60 4.36 15.87 -3.64
C GLN A 60 4.85 16.86 -4.70
N ASP A 61 5.98 16.59 -5.36
CA ASP A 61 6.56 17.46 -6.40
C ASP A 61 5.61 17.68 -7.59
N ARG A 62 4.65 16.77 -7.78
CA ARG A 62 3.61 16.83 -8.81
C ARG A 62 2.31 17.45 -8.34
N GLY A 63 2.24 17.91 -7.08
CA GLY A 63 1.06 18.55 -6.51
C GLY A 63 -0.06 17.56 -6.15
N CYS A 64 0.26 16.29 -5.91
CA CYS A 64 -0.73 15.33 -5.43
C CYS A 64 -1.25 15.75 -4.05
N SER A 65 -2.57 15.69 -3.83
CA SER A 65 -3.17 15.95 -2.51
C SER A 65 -3.15 14.73 -1.60
N ALA A 66 -3.06 13.53 -2.18
CA ALA A 66 -3.01 12.26 -1.46
C ALA A 66 -2.33 11.18 -2.29
N ILE A 67 -1.82 10.16 -1.61
CA ILE A 67 -1.30 8.92 -2.21
C ILE A 67 -2.31 7.78 -2.06
N ASP A 68 -2.28 6.86 -3.01
CA ASP A 68 -3.06 5.62 -3.02
C ASP A 68 -2.07 4.45 -3.19
N PRO A 69 -1.48 3.97 -2.08
CA PRO A 69 -0.45 2.94 -2.09
C PRO A 69 -1.07 1.55 -2.20
N ASP A 70 -0.83 0.88 -3.32
CA ASP A 70 -1.41 -0.44 -3.60
C ASP A 70 -0.59 -1.61 -3.02
N ASN A 71 -1.23 -2.79 -3.00
CA ASN A 71 -0.65 -4.08 -2.63
C ASN A 71 -0.08 -4.13 -1.21
N ILE A 72 -0.72 -3.44 -0.27
CA ILE A 72 -0.34 -3.44 1.16
C ILE A 72 -0.89 -4.67 1.92
N ASP A 73 -1.50 -5.61 1.22
CA ASP A 73 -2.16 -6.84 1.68
C ASP A 73 -1.34 -8.11 1.39
N GLY A 74 -0.01 -7.98 1.24
CA GLY A 74 0.86 -9.12 0.94
C GLY A 74 0.76 -10.27 1.96
N TYR A 75 0.34 -9.99 3.20
CA TYR A 75 0.11 -10.99 4.25
C TYR A 75 -1.03 -11.97 3.92
N GLY A 76 -2.04 -11.54 3.16
CA GLY A 76 -3.17 -12.37 2.72
C GLY A 76 -2.85 -13.21 1.47
N ASN A 77 -1.65 -13.06 0.92
CA ASN A 77 -1.25 -13.63 -0.37
C ASN A 77 -0.09 -14.62 -0.25
N GLN A 78 0.12 -15.43 -1.28
CA GLN A 78 1.32 -16.27 -1.41
C GLN A 78 2.55 -15.39 -1.74
N ASN A 79 3.06 -14.68 -0.75
CA ASN A 79 4.07 -13.64 -0.94
C ASN A 79 5.52 -14.14 -1.01
N GLY A 80 5.84 -15.32 -0.45
CA GLY A 80 7.20 -15.88 -0.48
C GLY A 80 8.25 -15.18 0.39
N ILE A 81 7.86 -14.13 1.14
CA ILE A 81 8.73 -13.34 2.04
C ILE A 81 8.31 -13.45 3.51
N GLY A 82 7.24 -14.19 3.81
CA GLY A 82 6.72 -14.35 5.16
C GLY A 82 6.08 -13.08 5.71
N ALA A 83 5.51 -12.24 4.84
CA ALA A 83 4.85 -11.00 5.25
C ALA A 83 3.68 -11.30 6.20
N THR A 84 3.57 -10.48 7.24
CA THR A 84 2.51 -10.58 8.26
C THR A 84 1.62 -9.34 8.28
N GLU A 85 0.45 -9.44 8.92
CA GLU A 85 -0.42 -8.28 9.19
C GLU A 85 0.35 -7.19 9.97
N ALA A 86 1.19 -7.59 10.92
CA ALA A 86 2.01 -6.67 11.71
C ALA A 86 3.00 -5.87 10.84
N ASP A 87 3.61 -6.51 9.84
CA ASP A 87 4.48 -5.81 8.88
C ASP A 87 3.69 -4.77 8.06
N SER A 88 2.45 -5.09 7.69
CA SER A 88 1.62 -4.19 6.88
C SER A 88 1.05 -3.03 7.69
N ILE A 89 0.66 -3.28 8.94
CA ILE A 89 0.27 -2.24 9.90
C ILE A 89 1.42 -1.26 10.15
N ASP A 90 2.64 -1.77 10.40
CA ASP A 90 3.83 -0.92 10.57
C ASP A 90 4.14 -0.14 9.30
N TYR A 91 3.99 -0.77 8.13
CA TYR A 91 4.25 -0.14 6.86
C TYR A 91 3.26 0.99 6.52
N ILE A 92 1.97 0.80 6.78
CA ILE A 92 0.95 1.84 6.60
C ILE A 92 1.23 3.04 7.51
N LYS A 93 1.62 2.82 8.76
CA LYS A 93 2.05 3.89 9.68
C LYS A 93 3.23 4.67 9.12
N PHE A 94 4.23 3.97 8.57
CA PHE A 94 5.36 4.57 7.89
C PHE A 94 4.94 5.41 6.67
N LEU A 95 4.14 4.84 5.77
CA LEU A 95 3.66 5.54 4.56
C LEU A 95 2.81 6.76 4.92
N SER A 96 1.96 6.64 5.94
CA SER A 96 1.13 7.73 6.45
C SER A 96 1.99 8.86 7.00
N ALA A 97 2.99 8.56 7.84
CA ALA A 97 3.91 9.56 8.36
C ALA A 97 4.67 10.29 7.23
N GLU A 98 5.13 9.57 6.21
CA GLU A 98 5.81 10.15 5.05
C GLU A 98 4.89 11.05 4.22
N ALA A 99 3.65 10.62 3.95
CA ALA A 99 2.66 11.41 3.24
C ALA A 99 2.29 12.68 4.01
N ARG A 100 1.99 12.54 5.30
CA ARG A 100 1.60 13.66 6.19
C ARG A 100 2.72 14.68 6.38
N SER A 101 3.97 14.23 6.49
CA SER A 101 5.14 15.14 6.54
C SER A 101 5.27 16.02 5.29
N ARG A 102 4.64 15.61 4.18
CA ARG A 102 4.60 16.31 2.90
C ARG A 102 3.29 17.03 2.62
N GLY A 103 2.39 17.08 3.61
CA GLY A 103 1.08 17.72 3.49
C GLY A 103 0.09 16.96 2.61
N MET A 104 0.29 15.66 2.40
CA MET A 104 -0.60 14.80 1.62
C MET A 104 -1.37 13.84 2.52
N GLY A 105 -2.56 13.44 2.08
CA GLY A 105 -3.31 12.33 2.67
C GLY A 105 -2.88 10.96 2.12
N ILE A 106 -3.47 9.89 2.66
CA ILE A 106 -3.19 8.50 2.29
C ILE A 106 -4.45 7.64 2.30
N ALA A 107 -4.56 6.73 1.32
CA ALA A 107 -5.58 5.70 1.26
C ALA A 107 -5.18 4.41 2.02
N LEU A 108 -6.15 3.71 2.59
CA LEU A 108 -6.08 2.26 2.77
C LEU A 108 -6.64 1.58 1.52
N LYS A 109 -5.80 0.85 0.78
CA LYS A 109 -6.22 0.07 -0.39
C LYS A 109 -6.51 -1.37 0.03
N ASN A 110 -7.76 -1.80 -0.09
CA ASN A 110 -8.21 -3.12 0.38
C ASN A 110 -7.76 -3.38 1.84
N SER A 111 -7.08 -4.50 2.13
CA SER A 111 -6.53 -4.83 3.45
C SER A 111 -7.55 -4.83 4.59
N LEU A 112 -8.67 -5.53 4.36
CA LEU A 112 -9.84 -5.51 5.25
C LEU A 112 -9.54 -6.02 6.67
N GLU A 113 -8.61 -6.96 6.79
CA GLU A 113 -8.27 -7.65 8.04
C GLU A 113 -7.59 -6.73 9.06
N ILE A 114 -6.96 -5.65 8.60
CA ILE A 114 -6.19 -4.72 9.44
C ILE A 114 -6.86 -3.34 9.61
N VAL A 115 -8.11 -3.19 9.14
CA VAL A 115 -8.84 -1.92 9.16
C VAL A 115 -8.86 -1.30 10.56
N THR A 116 -9.18 -2.09 11.58
CA THR A 116 -9.31 -1.58 12.96
C THR A 116 -8.01 -1.03 13.53
N GLU A 117 -6.87 -1.53 13.06
CA GLU A 117 -5.53 -1.21 13.52
C GLU A 117 -4.95 0.03 12.84
N VAL A 118 -5.42 0.34 11.62
CA VAL A 118 -4.83 1.39 10.76
C VAL A 118 -5.80 2.50 10.37
N ILE A 119 -7.09 2.38 10.68
CA ILE A 119 -8.10 3.40 10.34
C ILE A 119 -7.75 4.80 10.86
N GLY A 120 -7.06 4.90 11.99
CA GLY A 120 -6.58 6.18 12.55
C GLY A 120 -5.36 6.77 11.82
N GLU A 121 -4.73 6.00 10.94
CA GLU A 121 -3.53 6.40 10.19
C GLU A 121 -3.87 6.89 8.79
N VAL A 122 -5.04 6.54 8.25
CA VAL A 122 -5.45 6.85 6.88
C VAL A 122 -6.52 7.93 6.80
N ASP A 123 -6.69 8.51 5.61
CA ASP A 123 -7.66 9.59 5.39
C ASP A 123 -8.88 9.13 4.57
N PHE A 124 -8.80 7.96 3.94
CA PHE A 124 -9.88 7.32 3.19
C PHE A 124 -9.54 5.86 2.87
N ALA A 125 -10.54 5.10 2.40
CA ALA A 125 -10.32 3.79 1.80
C ALA A 125 -10.52 3.81 0.29
N VAL A 126 -9.78 2.97 -0.42
CA VAL A 126 -10.04 2.59 -1.81
C VAL A 126 -10.30 1.09 -1.81
N ASN A 127 -11.49 0.69 -2.26
CA ASN A 127 -11.92 -0.70 -2.31
C ASN A 127 -12.06 -1.17 -3.76
N GLU A 128 -11.70 -2.42 -4.02
CA GLU A 128 -12.08 -3.12 -5.24
C GLU A 128 -13.12 -4.21 -4.94
N GLN A 129 -14.26 -4.19 -5.65
CA GLN A 129 -15.17 -5.33 -5.75
C GLN A 129 -15.90 -5.78 -4.46
N CYS A 130 -16.12 -4.92 -3.46
CA CYS A 130 -16.77 -5.36 -2.20
C CYS A 130 -18.20 -5.86 -2.44
N ILE A 131 -18.90 -5.32 -3.44
CA ILE A 131 -20.26 -5.76 -3.82
C ILE A 131 -20.21 -7.17 -4.42
N GLN A 132 -19.18 -7.47 -5.22
CA GLN A 132 -19.03 -8.77 -5.86
C GLN A 132 -18.71 -9.86 -4.83
N TYR A 133 -17.91 -9.52 -3.81
CA TYR A 133 -17.47 -10.48 -2.80
C TYR A 133 -18.28 -10.44 -1.50
N ASP A 134 -19.30 -9.59 -1.39
CA ASP A 134 -20.12 -9.40 -0.19
C ASP A 134 -19.29 -8.95 1.04
N GLU A 135 -18.34 -8.05 0.80
CA GLU A 135 -17.35 -7.59 1.78
C GLU A 135 -17.52 -6.12 2.18
N CYS A 136 -18.58 -5.44 1.72
CA CYS A 136 -18.73 -4.00 1.94
C CYS A 136 -18.90 -3.65 3.44
N ASP A 137 -19.43 -4.58 4.24
CA ASP A 137 -19.60 -4.37 5.68
C ASP A 137 -18.26 -4.24 6.43
N SER A 138 -17.17 -4.76 5.87
CA SER A 138 -15.81 -4.60 6.41
C SER A 138 -15.34 -3.13 6.41
N TYR A 139 -16.00 -2.26 5.64
CA TYR A 139 -15.71 -0.82 5.62
C TYR A 139 -16.61 0.01 6.54
N LEU A 140 -17.60 -0.58 7.22
CA LEU A 140 -18.40 0.12 8.24
C LEU A 140 -17.56 0.86 9.30
N PRO A 141 -16.38 0.38 9.73
CA PRO A 141 -15.52 1.13 10.63
C PRO A 141 -15.19 2.55 10.12
N PHE A 142 -15.02 2.77 8.81
CA PHE A 142 -14.77 4.10 8.21
C PHE A 142 -15.96 5.06 8.41
N TRP A 143 -17.19 4.55 8.43
CA TRP A 143 -18.40 5.36 8.61
C TRP A 143 -18.81 5.54 10.07
N ASN A 144 -18.41 4.62 10.95
CA ASN A 144 -18.78 4.64 12.36
C ASN A 144 -17.88 5.56 13.23
N LEU A 145 -16.85 6.17 12.64
CA LEU A 145 -16.04 7.19 13.30
C LEU A 145 -16.87 8.43 13.64
N SER A 146 -16.46 9.16 14.69
CA SER A 146 -17.06 10.46 15.04
C SER A 146 -16.93 11.48 13.90
N SER A 147 -15.87 11.37 13.10
CA SER A 147 -15.71 12.03 11.80
C SER A 147 -15.55 10.94 10.73
N PRO A 148 -16.61 10.61 9.97
CA PRO A 148 -16.56 9.57 8.96
C PRO A 148 -15.48 9.85 7.90
N LEU A 149 -14.81 8.78 7.48
CA LEU A 149 -13.85 8.81 6.37
C LEU A 149 -14.51 8.23 5.10
N PRO A 150 -14.20 8.78 3.91
CA PRO A 150 -14.82 8.31 2.67
C PRO A 150 -14.23 6.95 2.26
N VAL A 151 -15.06 6.17 1.55
CA VAL A 151 -14.71 4.89 0.93
C VAL A 151 -14.97 5.04 -0.57
N PHE A 152 -13.90 4.98 -1.37
CA PHE A 152 -13.98 5.01 -2.83
C PHE A 152 -14.06 3.56 -3.34
N ASN A 153 -15.27 3.10 -3.63
CA ASN A 153 -15.49 1.75 -4.16
C ASN A 153 -15.36 1.72 -5.70
N ILE A 154 -14.59 0.76 -6.20
CA ILE A 154 -14.42 0.41 -7.61
C ILE A 154 -15.20 -0.87 -7.91
#